data_AF-A0A941DSF7-F1
#
_entry.id   AF-A0A941DSF7-F1
#
_cell.length_a   1.000
_cell.length_b   1.000
_cell.length_c   1.000
_cell.angle_alpha   90.00
_cell.angle_beta   90.00
_cell.angle_gamma   90.00
#
_symmetry.space_group_name_H-M   'P 1'
#
loop_
_entity.id
_entity.type
_entity.pdbx_description
1 polymer ?
#
loop_
_entity_poly.entity_id
_entity_poly.type
_entity_poly.pdbx_seq_one_letter_code
_entity_poly.pdbx_strand_id
1 'polypeptide(L)' 'RDGAMALCQALADLSQRAPEIRPKRLVYVSCSPSTLARDAGILVTAAGYRLSYAGVVNMFPHTSHVESMAVFDLAD' A
#
# COMPACT_ATOMS: atom_id res chain seq x y z
N ARG A 1 -14.89 6.19 0.67
CA ARG A 1 -14.03 5.11 0.10
C ARG A 1 -12.58 5.38 0.57
N ASP A 2 -12.39 5.74 1.84
CA ASP A 2 -11.16 6.41 2.32
C ASP A 2 -10.45 5.62 3.41
N GLY A 3 -10.99 4.45 3.79
CA GLY A 3 -10.43 3.63 4.86
C GLY A 3 -8.99 3.18 4.57
N ALA A 4 -8.66 2.88 3.31
CA ALA A 4 -7.30 2.47 2.96
C ALA A 4 -6.29 3.63 3.06
N MET A 5 -6.68 4.83 2.61
CA MET A 5 -5.86 6.03 2.78
C MET A 5 -5.69 6.38 4.26
N ALA A 6 -6.76 6.29 5.05
CA ALA A 6 -6.71 6.52 6.50
C ALA A 6 -5.77 5.51 7.20
N LEU A 7 -5.76 4.24 6.76
CA LEU A 7 -4.81 3.25 7.26
C LEU A 7 -3.36 3.59 6.90
N CYS A 8 -3.11 4.06 5.67
CA CYS A 8 -1.77 4.49 5.27
C CYS A 8 -1.28 5.70 6.06
N GLN A 9 -2.19 6.65 6.35
CA GLN A 9 -1.89 7.79 7.23
C GLN A 9 -1.62 7.34 8.67
N ALA A 10 -2.41 6.42 9.21
CA ALA A 10 -2.17 5.87 10.53
C ALA A 10 -0.82 5.13 10.62
N LEU A 11 -0.41 4.42 9.57
CA LEU A 11 0.92 3.80 9.48
C LEU A 11 2.05 4.83 9.43
N ALA A 12 1.82 5.97 8.76
CA ALA A 12 2.76 7.10 8.79
C ALA A 12 2.88 7.69 10.19
N ASP A 13 1.77 7.90 10.89
CA ASP A 13 1.78 8.38 12.28
C ASP A 13 2.48 7.39 13.23
N LEU A 14 2.26 6.09 13.04
CA LEU A 14 2.93 5.04 13.82
C LEU A 14 4.45 5.03 13.62
N SER A 15 4.94 5.42 12.43
CA SER A 15 6.38 5.52 12.17
C SER A 15 7.10 6.50 13.11
N GLN A 16 6.37 7.51 13.59
CA GLN A 16 6.89 8.52 14.52
C GLN A 16 6.62 8.16 15.99
N ARG A 17 5.46 7.56 16.27
CA ARG A 17 4.97 7.36 17.65
C ARG A 17 5.38 6.03 18.29
N ALA A 18 5.44 4.97 17.52
CA ALA A 18 5.72 3.60 17.97
C ALA A 18 6.34 2.80 16.82
N PRO A 19 7.56 3.15 16.38
CA PRO A 19 8.18 2.54 15.21
C PRO A 19 8.37 1.02 15.33
N GLU A 20 8.44 0.48 16.55
CA GLU A 20 8.66 -0.92 16.89
C GLU A 20 7.45 -1.83 16.63
N ILE A 21 6.24 -1.28 16.59
CA ILE A 21 5.01 -2.07 16.32
C ILE A 21 4.63 -2.09 14.84
N ARG A 22 5.42 -1.44 13.98
CA ARG A 22 5.15 -1.41 12.54
C ARG A 22 5.33 -2.81 11.93
N PRO A 23 4.41 -3.22 11.05
CA PRO A 23 4.56 -4.48 10.33
C PRO A 23 5.81 -4.43 9.44
N LYS A 24 6.58 -5.51 9.42
CA LYS A 24 7.78 -5.62 8.57
C LYS A 24 7.45 -5.68 7.08
N ARG A 25 6.26 -6.17 6.74
CA ARG A 25 5.78 -6.36 5.37
C ARG A 25 4.30 -6.05 5.27
N LEU A 26 3.91 -5.31 4.24
CA LEU A 26 2.54 -4.99 3.87
C LEU A 26 2.26 -5.54 2.47
N VAL A 27 1.09 -6.17 2.31
CA VAL A 27 0.55 -6.53 0.99
C VAL A 27 -0.73 -5.73 0.77
N TYR A 28 -0.69 -4.85 -0.23
CA TYR A 28 -1.81 -4.00 -0.61
C TYR A 28 -2.48 -4.60 -1.85
N VAL A 29 -3.79 -4.87 -1.77
CA VAL A 29 -4.60 -5.33 -2.92
C VAL A 29 -5.69 -4.30 -3.21
N SER A 30 -5.86 -3.92 -4.46
CA SER A 30 -6.80 -2.87 -4.90
C SER A 30 -7.36 -3.15 -6.28
N CYS A 31 -8.66 -2.98 -6.46
CA CYS A 31 -9.29 -2.94 -7.78
C CYS A 31 -9.10 -1.58 -8.51
N SER A 32 -8.43 -0.62 -7.86
CA SER A 32 -8.13 0.70 -8.43
C SER A 32 -6.62 0.98 -8.36
N PRO A 33 -5.92 0.94 -9.51
CA PRO A 33 -4.49 1.24 -9.58
C PRO A 33 -4.16 2.68 -9.17
N SER A 34 -5.06 3.64 -9.44
CA SER A 34 -4.84 5.05 -9.14
C SER A 34 -4.87 5.34 -7.63
N THR A 35 -5.82 4.76 -6.89
CA THR A 35 -5.85 4.92 -5.44
C THR A 35 -4.71 4.16 -4.77
N LEU A 36 -4.34 2.97 -5.29
CA LEU A 36 -3.15 2.25 -4.82
C LEU A 36 -1.88 3.09 -5.01
N ALA A 37 -1.70 3.73 -6.16
CA ALA A 37 -0.52 4.57 -6.43
C ALA A 37 -0.45 5.78 -5.48
N ARG A 38 -1.58 6.44 -5.21
CA ARG A 38 -1.66 7.54 -4.23
C ARG A 38 -1.27 7.06 -2.83
N ASP A 39 -1.85 5.95 -2.38
CA ASP A 39 -1.66 5.44 -1.02
C ASP A 39 -0.23 4.87 -0.85
N ALA A 40 0.33 4.27 -1.90
CA ALA A 40 1.74 3.88 -1.98
C ALA A 40 2.69 5.07 -1.78
N GLY A 41 2.35 6.25 -2.31
CA GLY A 41 3.10 7.48 -2.08
C GLY A 41 3.22 7.80 -0.59
N ILE A 42 2.13 7.68 0.17
CA ILE A 42 2.12 7.89 1.63
C ILE A 42 3.02 6.86 2.32
N LEU A 43 2.88 5.57 1.95
CA LEU A 43 3.66 4.50 2.57
C LEU A 43 5.17 4.67 2.36
N VAL A 44 5.57 5.09 1.17
CA VAL A 44 6.99 5.25 0.82
C VAL A 44 7.57 6.54 1.39
N THR A 45 6.85 7.66 1.27
CA THR A 45 7.40 8.98 1.64
C THR A 45 7.24 9.33 3.11
N ALA A 46 6.19 8.82 3.78
CA ALA A 46 5.85 9.22 5.15
C ALA A 46 5.91 8.07 6.15
N ALA A 47 5.62 6.82 5.74
CA ALA A 47 5.60 5.68 6.66
C ALA A 47 6.91 4.87 6.73
N GLY A 48 7.88 5.19 5.87
CA GLY A 48 9.21 4.58 5.88
C GLY A 48 9.25 3.17 5.27
N TYR A 49 8.37 2.87 4.32
CA TYR A 49 8.39 1.61 3.60
C TYR A 49 9.08 1.75 2.23
N ARG A 50 9.59 0.64 1.72
CA ARG A 50 10.07 0.49 0.35
C ARG A 50 9.07 -0.36 -0.43
N LEU A 51 8.67 0.09 -1.62
CA LEU A 51 7.92 -0.73 -2.57
C LEU A 51 8.85 -1.79 -3.17
N SER A 52 8.65 -3.05 -2.78
CA SER A 52 9.51 -4.17 -3.19
C SER A 52 8.99 -4.87 -4.44
N TYR A 53 7.67 -5.02 -4.56
CA TYR A 53 7.03 -5.65 -5.71
C TYR A 53 5.72 -4.93 -6.04
N ALA A 54 5.38 -4.89 -7.33
CA ALA A 54 4.07 -4.46 -7.80
C ALA A 54 3.65 -5.32 -8.98
N GLY A 55 2.35 -5.57 -9.09
CA GLY A 55 1.79 -6.39 -10.16
C GLY A 55 0.32 -6.08 -10.38
N VAL A 56 -0.17 -6.55 -11.52
CA VAL A 56 -1.59 -6.51 -11.86
C VAL A 56 -2.04 -7.91 -12.25
N VAL A 57 -3.26 -8.26 -11.86
CA VAL A 57 -3.90 -9.54 -12.14
C VAL A 57 -5.23 -9.27 -12.83
N ASN A 58 -5.41 -9.87 -13.99
CA ASN A 58 -6.73 -9.93 -14.62
C ASN A 58 -7.51 -11.10 -14.03
N MET A 59 -8.27 -10.85 -12.97
CA MET A 59 -9.15 -11.85 -12.35
C MET A 59 -10.48 -12.02 -13.10
N PHE A 60 -10.81 -11.10 -14.01
CA PHE A 60 -12.12 -11.05 -14.68
C PHE A 60 -11.95 -10.84 -16.20
N PRO A 61 -11.60 -11.90 -16.95
CA PRO A 61 -11.47 -11.84 -18.40
C PRO A 61 -12.73 -11.26 -19.06
N HIS A 62 -12.53 -10.48 -20.13
CA HIS A 62 -13.59 -9.78 -20.85
C HIS A 62 -14.30 -8.65 -20.08
N THR A 63 -13.70 -8.18 -18.97
CA THR A 63 -14.13 -6.95 -18.30
C THR A 63 -13.00 -5.91 -18.32
N SER A 64 -13.33 -4.66 -18.04
CA SER A 64 -12.33 -3.60 -17.80
C SER A 64 -11.71 -3.65 -16.40
N HIS A 65 -12.13 -4.59 -15.54
CA HIS A 65 -11.64 -4.68 -14.17
C HIS A 65 -10.25 -5.31 -14.14
N VAL A 66 -9.37 -4.71 -13.34
CA VAL A 66 -8.04 -5.24 -13.03
C VAL A 66 -7.83 -5.13 -11.54
N GLU A 67 -7.26 -6.18 -10.96
CA GLU A 67 -6.76 -6.13 -9.59
C GLU A 67 -5.29 -5.74 -9.62
N SER A 68 -4.90 -4.81 -8.76
CA SER A 68 -3.54 -4.35 -8.58
C SER A 68 -3.06 -4.77 -7.20
N MET A 69 -1.79 -5.19 -7.13
CA MET A 69 -1.17 -5.67 -5.91
C MET A 69 0.20 -5.02 -5.75
N ALA A 70 0.55 -4.66 -4.51
CA ALA A 70 1.85 -4.13 -4.16
C ALA A 70 2.34 -4.72 -2.84
N VAL A 71 3.63 -5.00 -2.78
CA VAL A 71 4.32 -5.47 -1.57
C VAL A 71 5.26 -4.37 -1.11
N PHE A 72 5.12 -3.97 0.15
CA PHE A 72 5.99 -3.01 0.79
C PHE A 72 6.74 -3.69 1.93
N ASP A 73 8.06 -3.53 1.95
CA ASP A 73 8.90 -3.94 3.07
C ASP A 73 9.29 -2.71 3.87
N LEU A 74 9.33 -2.83 5.20
CA LEU A 74 9.86 -1.76 6.05
C LEU A 74 11.31 -1.47 5.63
N ALA A 75 11.64 -0.21 5.34
CA ALA A 75 12.99 0.16 4.98
C ALA A 75 13.90 0.07 6.21
N ASP A 76 15.12 -0.42 6.01
CA ASP A 76 16.16 -0.52 7.04
C ASP A 76 16.68 0.88 7.44
#